data_AF-A0A3S4TXE8-F1
#
_entry.id   AF-A0A3S4TXE8-F1
#
_cell.length_a   1.000
_cell.length_b   1.000
_cell.length_c   1.000
_cell.angle_alpha   90.00
_cell.angle_beta   90.00
_cell.angle_gamma   90.00
#
_symmetry.space_group_name_H-M   'P 1'
#
loop_
_entity.id
_entity.type
_entity.pdbx_description
1 polymer ?
#
loop_
_entity_poly.entity_id
_entity_poly.type
_entity_poly.pdbx_seq_one_letter_code
_entity_poly.pdbx_strand_id
1 'polypeptide(L)'
;MENKRADDTRTQDAQGNDSPSDSNKLGPIRRHPYIAAIIAILILLVIAAVVIWWLNARHYEWTDDAFIDARTVTVGAEIAGRITDVAVTDNQPVEAGAVLLRIDDSDYQA
;
A
#
# COMPACT_ATOMS: atom_id res chain seq x y z
N MET A 1 17.97 78.54 -65.68
CA MET A 1 18.24 78.18 -64.27
C MET A 1 17.28 77.02 -63.97
N GLU A 2 17.55 75.77 -64.38
CA GLU A 2 18.55 74.84 -63.79
C GLU A 2 18.30 74.72 -62.27
N ASN A 3 18.02 73.60 -61.59
CA ASN A 3 17.88 72.16 -61.85
C ASN A 3 17.63 71.56 -60.45
N LYS A 4 16.68 70.64 -60.26
CA LYS A 4 16.97 69.31 -59.66
C LYS A 4 15.73 68.44 -59.54
N ARG A 5 15.81 67.33 -60.27
CA ARG A 5 15.07 66.08 -60.10
C ARG A 5 15.59 65.30 -58.88
N ALA A 6 14.85 64.23 -58.57
CA ALA A 6 15.12 63.08 -57.70
C ALA A 6 14.33 63.16 -56.38
N ASP A 7 13.65 62.12 -55.91
CA ASP A 7 13.66 60.73 -56.37
C ASP A 7 12.37 60.03 -55.92
N ASP A 8 11.91 59.13 -56.77
CA ASP A 8 10.94 58.09 -56.45
C ASP A 8 11.66 57.08 -55.55
N THR A 9 11.16 56.79 -54.35
CA THR A 9 11.42 55.48 -53.74
C THR A 9 10.23 55.08 -52.87
N ARG A 10 9.28 54.45 -53.54
CA ARG A 10 8.40 53.45 -52.96
C ARG A 10 9.26 52.22 -52.64
N THR A 11 9.54 51.96 -51.37
CA THR A 11 9.92 50.63 -50.90
C THR A 11 9.10 50.29 -49.66
N GLN A 12 8.19 49.35 -49.86
CA GLN A 12 7.61 48.52 -48.82
C GLN A 12 8.71 47.60 -48.29
N ASP A 13 9.01 47.69 -47.00
CA ASP A 13 9.60 46.61 -46.20
C ASP A 13 8.86 46.66 -44.85
N ALA A 14 7.77 45.92 -44.70
CA ALA A 14 7.75 44.59 -44.09
C ALA A 14 8.04 44.59 -42.57
N GLN A 15 6.98 44.33 -41.80
CA GLN A 15 6.97 43.63 -40.50
C GLN A 15 7.54 44.33 -39.27
N GLY A 16 6.68 45.11 -38.60
CA GLY A 16 6.68 45.26 -37.14
C GLY A 16 5.60 44.36 -36.55
N ASN A 17 5.95 43.11 -36.25
CA ASN A 17 5.05 42.11 -35.70
C ASN A 17 4.98 42.30 -34.17
N ASP A 18 4.28 43.34 -33.73
CA ASP A 18 4.16 43.67 -32.30
C ASP A 18 3.06 42.83 -31.64
N SER A 19 3.27 41.51 -31.62
CA SER A 19 2.62 40.66 -30.63
C SER A 19 3.29 40.94 -29.29
N PRO A 20 2.57 41.35 -28.22
CA PRO A 20 3.13 41.30 -26.89
C PRO A 20 3.25 39.82 -26.51
N SER A 21 4.41 39.25 -26.86
CA SER A 21 4.86 37.95 -26.38
C SER A 21 4.81 37.95 -24.86
N ASP A 22 4.12 36.95 -24.33
CA ASP A 22 4.22 36.49 -22.96
C ASP A 22 5.65 36.57 -22.45
N SER A 23 5.86 37.41 -21.45
CA SER A 23 7.06 37.39 -20.63
C SER A 23 6.64 37.09 -19.21
N ASN A 24 6.66 35.78 -18.91
CA ASN A 24 7.02 35.20 -17.62
C ASN A 24 7.16 36.23 -16.48
N LYS A 25 6.06 36.56 -15.81
CA LYS A 25 6.13 37.05 -14.43
C LYS A 25 6.29 35.85 -13.51
N LEU A 26 7.43 35.18 -13.64
CA LEU A 26 8.01 34.42 -12.55
C LEU A 26 8.29 35.40 -11.40
N GLY A 27 7.37 35.48 -10.44
CA GLY A 27 7.65 36.09 -9.16
C GLY A 27 6.48 35.97 -8.18
N PRO A 28 6.73 35.89 -6.85
CA PRO A 28 8.02 35.96 -6.17
C PRO A 28 8.07 35.03 -4.92
N ILE A 29 8.66 33.84 -5.04
CA ILE A 29 8.82 32.92 -3.88
C ILE A 29 9.70 33.54 -2.76
N ARG A 30 10.38 34.67 -3.03
CA ARG A 30 11.30 35.33 -2.10
C ARG A 30 10.66 36.28 -1.07
N ARG A 31 9.34 36.47 -1.06
CA ARG A 31 8.70 37.53 -0.21
C ARG A 31 8.17 37.04 1.14
N HIS A 32 7.98 35.75 1.32
CA HIS A 32 7.53 35.18 2.61
C HIS A 32 8.25 33.86 2.89
N PRO A 33 9.46 33.89 3.48
CA PRO A 33 10.23 32.68 3.81
C PRO A 33 9.45 31.76 4.76
N TYR A 34 8.55 32.31 5.59
CA TYR A 34 7.67 31.55 6.47
C TYR A 34 6.68 30.66 5.71
N ILE A 35 6.14 31.12 4.57
CA ILE A 35 5.21 30.30 3.77
C ILE A 35 5.97 29.13 3.12
N ALA A 36 7.17 29.39 2.61
CA ALA A 36 8.03 28.32 2.08
C ALA A 36 8.43 27.30 3.17
N ALA A 37 8.72 27.76 4.39
CA ALA A 37 9.02 26.90 5.53
C ALA A 37 7.81 26.04 5.94
N ILE A 38 6.60 26.62 6.00
CA ILE A 38 5.36 25.89 6.31
C ILE A 38 5.09 24.81 5.25
N ILE A 39 5.25 25.16 3.96
CA ILE A 39 5.08 24.20 2.87
C ILE A 39 6.11 23.06 2.99
N ALA A 40 7.38 23.38 3.28
CA ALA A 40 8.41 22.37 3.47
C ALA A 40 8.10 21.43 4.65
N ILE A 41 7.60 21.96 5.77
CA ILE A 41 7.18 21.16 6.92
C ILE A 41 5.99 20.26 6.56
N LEU A 42 4.99 20.78 5.86
CA LEU A 42 3.84 19.98 5.42
C LEU A 42 4.27 18.84 4.50
N ILE A 43 5.17 19.10 3.55
CA ILE A 43 5.73 18.06 2.68
C ILE A 43 6.46 17.01 3.52
N LEU A 44 7.26 17.43 4.51
CA LEU A 44 7.99 16.51 5.38
C LEU A 44 7.04 15.65 6.23
N LEU A 45 5.95 16.22 6.73
CA LEU A 45 4.90 15.48 7.45
C LEU A 45 4.19 14.46 6.57
N VAL A 46 3.87 14.82 5.32
CA VAL A 46 3.27 13.88 4.36
C VAL A 46 4.22 12.74 4.06
N ILE A 47 5.51 13.03 3.82
CA ILE A 47 6.53 12.00 3.60
C ILE A 47 6.63 11.08 4.82
N ALA A 48 6.70 11.64 6.03
CA ALA A 48 6.75 10.86 7.26
C ALA A 48 5.52 9.96 7.43
N ALA A 49 4.32 10.47 7.16
CA ALA A 49 3.08 9.68 7.23
C ALA A 49 3.08 8.54 6.21
N VAL A 50 3.50 8.79 4.97
CA VAL A 50 3.60 7.76 3.92
C VAL A 50 4.62 6.69 4.30
N VAL A 51 5.78 7.09 4.84
CA VAL A 51 6.82 6.15 5.29
C VAL A 51 6.31 5.28 6.42
N ILE A 52 5.66 5.86 7.43
CA ILE A 52 5.08 5.11 8.56
C ILE A 52 4.01 4.13 8.05
N TRP A 53 3.12 4.59 7.17
CA TRP A 53 2.08 3.74 6.60
C TRP A 53 2.68 2.57 5.80
N TRP A 54 3.68 2.84 4.96
CA TRP A 54 4.36 1.81 4.16
C TRP A 54 5.09 0.79 5.02
N LEU A 55 5.79 1.25 6.06
CA LEU A 55 6.47 0.38 7.03
C LEU A 55 5.49 -0.51 7.80
N ASN A 56 4.27 -0.03 8.07
CA ASN A 56 3.26 -0.86 8.71
C ASN A 56 2.59 -1.82 7.71
N ALA A 57 2.20 -1.34 6.53
CA ALA A 57 1.47 -2.12 5.53
C ALA A 57 2.27 -3.31 4.99
N ARG A 58 3.61 -3.18 4.87
CA ARG A 58 4.48 -4.27 4.37
C ARG A 58 4.54 -5.53 5.24
N HIS A 59 3.99 -5.51 6.44
CA HIS A 59 3.99 -6.64 7.36
C HIS A 59 2.71 -7.46 7.32
N TYR A 60 1.67 -6.98 6.64
CA TYR A 60 0.37 -7.65 6.58
C TYR A 60 0.11 -8.12 5.16
N GLU A 61 0.11 -9.44 4.99
CA GLU A 61 -0.37 -10.07 3.77
C GLU A 61 -1.83 -10.50 4.00
N TRP A 62 -2.72 -10.10 3.10
CA TRP A 62 -4.12 -10.51 3.13
C TRP A 62 -4.30 -11.54 2.02
N THR A 63 -4.45 -12.80 2.42
CA THR A 63 -4.77 -13.89 1.50
C THR A 63 -5.90 -14.71 2.09
N ASP A 64 -6.86 -15.07 1.24
CA ASP A 64 -7.94 -15.99 1.60
C ASP A 64 -7.43 -17.45 1.59
N ASP A 65 -6.33 -17.71 0.89
CA ASP A 65 -5.69 -19.02 0.77
C ASP A 65 -4.49 -19.13 1.73
N ALA A 66 -4.77 -19.07 3.03
CA ALA A 66 -3.77 -19.30 4.06
C ALA A 66 -3.86 -20.75 4.58
N PHE A 67 -2.86 -21.57 4.27
CA PHE A 67 -2.71 -22.92 4.82
C PHE A 67 -1.58 -22.95 5.85
N ILE A 68 -1.80 -23.61 6.98
CA ILE A 68 -0.76 -23.88 7.98
C ILE A 68 -0.19 -25.28 7.75
N ASP A 69 1.14 -25.40 7.78
CA ASP A 69 1.79 -26.70 7.85
C ASP A 69 1.71 -27.21 9.28
N ALA A 70 1.00 -28.31 9.49
CA ALA A 70 0.81 -28.93 10.78
C ALA A 70 1.17 -30.41 10.72
N ARG A 71 1.91 -30.88 11.73
CA ARG A 71 2.23 -32.30 11.85
C ARG A 71 1.07 -33.03 12.51
N THR A 72 0.29 -33.76 11.72
CA THR A 72 -0.74 -34.65 12.25
C THR A 72 -0.12 -35.97 12.70
N VAL A 73 -0.48 -36.41 13.90
CA VAL A 73 -0.16 -37.74 14.42
C VAL A 73 -1.45 -38.50 14.68
N THR A 74 -1.47 -39.78 14.33
CA THR A 74 -2.62 -40.63 14.61
C THR A 74 -2.52 -41.13 16.06
N VAL A 75 -3.57 -40.90 16.83
CA VAL A 75 -3.72 -41.46 18.18
C VAL A 75 -4.68 -42.63 18.12
N GLY A 76 -4.34 -43.72 18.80
CA GLY A 76 -5.13 -44.94 18.82
C GLY A 76 -5.09 -45.58 20.19
N ALA A 77 -6.11 -46.37 20.50
CA ALA A 77 -6.11 -47.18 21.71
C ALA A 77 -5.15 -48.37 21.55
N GLU A 78 -4.54 -48.77 22.65
CA GLU A 78 -3.63 -49.93 22.69
C GLU A 78 -4.37 -51.27 22.56
N ILE A 79 -5.66 -51.28 22.92
CA ILE A 79 -6.54 -52.44 22.82
C ILE A 79 -7.67 -52.18 21.81
N ALA A 80 -8.09 -53.24 21.12
CA ALA A 80 -9.26 -53.19 20.27
C ALA A 80 -10.53 -53.35 21.12
N GLY A 81 -11.56 -52.55 20.82
CA GLY A 81 -12.86 -52.66 21.47
C GLY A 81 -13.91 -51.76 20.83
N ARG A 82 -15.17 -51.90 21.27
CA ARG A 82 -16.30 -51.12 20.74
C ARG A 82 -16.26 -49.70 21.30
N ILE A 83 -16.35 -48.70 20.43
CA ILE A 83 -16.46 -47.29 20.86
C ILE A 83 -17.86 -47.08 21.47
N THR A 84 -17.92 -46.56 22.69
CA THR A 84 -19.18 -46.25 23.40
C THR A 84 -19.51 -44.77 23.36
N ASP A 85 -18.50 -43.91 23.29
CA ASP A 85 -18.67 -42.45 23.34
C ASP A 85 -17.48 -41.73 22.68
N VAL A 86 -17.74 -40.57 22.09
CA VAL A 86 -16.71 -39.67 21.54
C VAL A 86 -16.88 -38.32 22.24
N ALA A 87 -15.92 -37.99 23.10
CA ALA A 87 -16.02 -36.87 24.02
C ALA A 87 -15.58 -35.52 23.40
N VAL A 88 -15.18 -35.53 22.13
CA VAL A 88 -14.64 -34.36 21.42
C VAL A 88 -15.31 -34.13 20.08
N THR A 89 -15.21 -32.90 19.60
CA THR A 89 -15.69 -32.47 18.28
C THR A 89 -14.52 -32.02 17.39
N ASP A 90 -14.79 -31.81 16.10
CA ASP A 90 -13.79 -31.39 15.13
C ASP A 90 -13.11 -30.08 15.55
N ASN A 91 -11.78 -30.05 15.43
CA ASN A 91 -10.93 -28.90 15.76
C ASN A 91 -11.03 -28.41 17.22
N GLN A 92 -11.56 -29.23 18.13
CA GLN A 92 -11.63 -28.88 19.54
C GLN A 92 -10.21 -28.86 20.15
N PRO A 93 -9.81 -27.76 20.83
CA PRO A 93 -8.58 -27.76 21.60
C PRO A 93 -8.71 -28.70 22.81
N VAL A 94 -7.70 -29.53 23.02
CA VAL A 94 -7.65 -30.51 24.12
C VAL A 94 -6.33 -30.40 24.86
N GLU A 95 -6.37 -30.65 26.16
CA GLU A 95 -5.18 -30.69 27.01
C GLU A 95 -4.64 -32.11 27.14
N ALA A 96 -3.39 -32.24 27.59
CA ALA A 96 -2.78 -33.54 27.84
C ALA A 96 -3.57 -34.31 28.92
N GLY A 97 -3.92 -35.55 28.62
CA GLY A 97 -4.74 -36.40 29.50
C GLY A 97 -6.24 -36.24 29.33
N ALA A 98 -6.71 -35.36 28.44
CA ALA A 98 -8.12 -35.28 28.10
C ALA A 98 -8.62 -36.58 27.44
N VAL A 99 -9.84 -36.99 27.81
CA VAL A 99 -10.50 -38.16 27.20
C VAL A 99 -11.02 -37.76 25.83
N LEU A 100 -10.58 -38.47 24.79
CA LEU A 100 -11.03 -38.24 23.41
C LEU A 100 -12.19 -39.16 23.02
N LEU A 101 -12.10 -40.42 23.41
CA LEU A 101 -13.12 -41.44 23.16
C LEU A 101 -13.12 -42.46 24.29
N ARG A 102 -14.23 -43.19 24.44
CA ARG A 102 -14.37 -44.29 25.39
C ARG A 102 -14.61 -45.60 24.67
N ILE A 103 -13.92 -46.64 25.12
CA ILE A 103 -14.06 -48.02 24.64
C ILE A 103 -14.83 -48.82 25.70
N ASP A 104 -15.70 -49.73 25.25
CA ASP A 104 -16.40 -50.69 26.09
C ASP A 104 -15.40 -51.65 26.75
N ASP A 105 -15.36 -51.67 28.07
CA ASP A 105 -14.45 -52.51 28.87
C ASP A 105 -15.11 -53.80 29.39
N SER A 106 -16.36 -54.08 29.00
CA SER A 106 -17.12 -55.25 29.48
C SER A 106 -16.39 -56.58 29.29
N ASP A 107 -15.67 -56.75 28.18
CA ASP A 107 -14.91 -57.97 27.87
C ASP A 107 -13.61 -58.11 28.70
N TYR A 108 -13.13 -57.02 29.32
CA TYR A 108 -11.88 -56.98 30.11
C TYR A 108 -12.09 -57.04 31.62
N GLN A 109 -13.33 -56.85 32.10
CA GLN A 109 -13.66 -56.84 33.53
C GLN A 109 -14.14 -58.21 34.07
N ALA A 110 -14.15 -59.25 33.22
CA ALA A 110 -14.67 -60.58 33.54
C ALA A 110 -13.62 -61.57 34.09
#